data_AF-A0A7X2SSS5-F1
#
_entry.id   AF-A0A7X2SSS5-F1
#
_cell.length_a   1.000
_cell.length_b   1.000
_cell.length_c   1.000
_cell.angle_alpha   90.00
_cell.angle_beta   90.00
_cell.angle_gamma   90.00
#
_symmetry.space_group_name_H-M   'P 1'
#
loop_
_entity.id
_entity.type
_entity.pdbx_description
1 polymer ?
#
loop_
_entity_poly.entity_id
_entity_poly.type
_entity_poly.pdbx_seq_one_letter_code
_entity_poly.pdbx_strand_id
1 'polypeptide(L)'
;MAQRRLITEPKKAKTKESWFKRHKEKNEFISWLKIAPYKRIIDNKGQYIELADDRGYMQIFEIPGKDIDGLGEEEKQNTLVNYNTWLVQFQYGFSIYTTKLPTNTQKQIEYLQLCLYRNKQDLKKTSNPRIKAQLQDKIAILESNIQTEKQIQKEIYNSEFLLFLFGRSIK
;
A
#
# COMPACT_ATOMS: atom_id res chain seq x y z
N MET A 1 14.44 -1.17 -73.65
CA MET A 1 14.78 -1.15 -72.20
C MET A 1 13.52 -1.36 -71.39
N ALA A 2 13.38 -2.48 -70.68
CA ALA A 2 12.37 -2.67 -69.63
C ALA A 2 12.91 -3.72 -68.65
N GLN A 3 13.29 -3.26 -67.45
CA GLN A 3 13.97 -4.05 -66.44
C GLN A 3 12.96 -4.42 -65.35
N ARG A 4 12.49 -5.68 -65.32
CA ARG A 4 11.74 -6.21 -64.18
C ARG A 4 12.75 -6.63 -63.10
N ARG A 5 12.92 -5.81 -62.06
CA ARG A 5 13.62 -6.22 -60.84
C ARG A 5 12.62 -6.90 -59.90
N LEU A 6 12.93 -8.16 -59.56
CA LEU A 6 12.32 -8.92 -58.48
C LEU A 6 12.55 -8.17 -57.16
N ILE A 7 11.47 -7.77 -56.48
CA ILE A 7 11.55 -7.31 -55.09
C ILE A 7 11.32 -8.54 -54.22
N THR A 8 12.41 -9.17 -53.77
CA THR A 8 12.38 -10.09 -52.64
C THR A 8 12.40 -9.25 -51.36
N GLU A 9 11.29 -9.24 -50.62
CA GLU A 9 11.27 -8.63 -49.28
C GLU A 9 12.17 -9.44 -48.32
N PRO A 10 13.05 -8.80 -47.53
CA PRO A 10 13.81 -9.51 -46.50
C PRO A 10 12.90 -9.85 -45.31
N LYS A 11 12.71 -11.15 -45.06
CA LYS A 11 12.06 -11.66 -43.85
C LYS A 11 12.80 -11.17 -42.60
N LYS A 12 12.11 -10.39 -41.78
CA LYS A 12 12.55 -9.76 -40.52
C LYS A 12 13.28 -10.75 -39.59
N ALA A 13 14.55 -10.48 -39.33
CA ALA A 13 15.40 -11.11 -38.32
C ALA A 13 15.05 -10.67 -36.87
N LYS A 14 13.77 -10.68 -36.48
CA LYS A 14 13.32 -10.18 -35.15
C LYS A 14 13.11 -11.26 -34.07
N THR A 15 13.33 -12.54 -34.39
CA THR A 15 12.97 -13.65 -33.49
C THR A 15 14.08 -14.09 -32.54
N LYS A 16 15.36 -13.95 -32.93
CA LYS A 16 16.49 -14.44 -32.13
C LYS A 16 16.83 -13.54 -30.95
N GLU A 17 16.91 -12.21 -31.13
CA GLU A 17 17.20 -11.25 -30.04
C GLU A 17 16.17 -11.31 -28.90
N SER A 18 14.88 -11.50 -29.23
CA SER A 18 13.80 -11.68 -28.26
C SER A 18 13.97 -12.94 -27.39
N TRP A 19 14.52 -14.01 -27.96
CA TRP A 19 14.74 -15.27 -27.25
C TRP A 19 15.92 -15.20 -26.29
N PHE A 20 17.05 -14.62 -26.75
CA PHE A 20 18.23 -14.40 -25.91
C PHE A 20 17.96 -13.42 -24.77
N LYS A 21 17.22 -12.33 -25.03
CA LYS A 21 16.84 -11.37 -23.99
C LYS A 21 15.97 -12.02 -22.90
N ARG A 22 14.95 -12.80 -23.29
CA ARG A 22 14.13 -13.58 -22.35
C ARG A 22 14.91 -14.63 -21.57
N HIS A 23 15.86 -15.31 -22.21
CA HIS A 23 16.72 -16.29 -21.52
C HIS A 23 17.69 -15.62 -20.53
N LYS A 24 18.22 -14.45 -20.90
CA LYS A 24 19.07 -13.65 -20.02
C LYS A 24 18.28 -13.14 -18.80
N GLU A 25 17.11 -12.55 -19.02
CA GLU A 25 16.21 -12.10 -17.94
C GLU A 25 15.79 -13.26 -17.02
N LYS A 26 15.50 -14.44 -17.59
CA LYS A 26 15.19 -15.64 -16.81
C LYS A 26 16.39 -16.14 -16.01
N ASN A 27 17.60 -16.14 -16.58
CA ASN A 27 18.82 -16.53 -15.87
C ASN A 27 19.20 -15.54 -14.78
N GLU A 28 19.02 -14.24 -15.01
CA GLU A 28 19.22 -13.18 -14.01
C GLU A 28 18.21 -13.33 -12.86
N PHE A 29 16.94 -13.60 -13.18
CA PHE A 29 15.90 -13.89 -12.18
C PHE A 29 16.23 -15.14 -11.34
N ILE A 30 16.67 -16.23 -11.98
CA ILE A 30 17.09 -17.46 -11.27
C ILE A 30 18.36 -17.20 -10.44
N SER A 31 19.29 -16.40 -10.94
CA SER A 31 20.49 -16.00 -10.20
C SER A 31 20.13 -15.18 -8.97
N TRP A 32 19.17 -14.25 -9.08
CA TRP A 32 18.68 -13.47 -7.95
C TRP A 32 17.93 -14.34 -6.94
N LEU A 33 17.07 -15.27 -7.39
CA LEU A 33 16.38 -16.22 -6.51
C LEU A 33 17.35 -17.07 -5.68
N LYS A 34 18.54 -17.40 -6.21
CA LYS A 34 19.59 -18.11 -5.45
C LYS A 34 20.22 -17.28 -4.34
N ILE A 35 20.15 -15.95 -4.44
CA ILE A 35 20.71 -15.00 -3.47
C ILE A 35 19.61 -14.49 -2.52
N ALA A 36 18.35 -14.61 -2.90
CA ALA A 36 17.22 -14.17 -2.11
C ALA A 36 17.20 -14.88 -0.74
N PRO A 37 16.99 -14.16 0.37
CA PRO A 37 17.03 -14.73 1.71
C PRO A 37 15.81 -15.59 2.06
N TYR A 38 14.89 -15.81 1.12
CA TYR A 38 13.65 -16.56 1.30
C TYR A 38 13.43 -17.57 0.18
N LYS A 39 12.78 -18.68 0.52
CA LYS A 39 12.55 -19.84 -0.33
C LYS A 39 11.15 -19.87 -0.93
N ARG A 40 10.12 -19.56 -0.14
CA ARG A 40 8.73 -19.45 -0.58
C ARG A 40 7.84 -18.79 0.46
N ILE A 41 6.68 -18.30 0.01
CA ILE A 41 5.56 -17.93 0.88
C ILE A 41 4.67 -19.18 1.00
N ILE A 42 4.33 -19.56 2.23
CA ILE A 42 3.48 -20.71 2.52
C ILE A 42 2.03 -20.24 2.49
N ASP A 43 1.21 -20.92 1.69
CA ASP A 43 -0.21 -20.63 1.57
C ASP A 43 -0.97 -21.20 2.78
N ASN A 44 -0.92 -20.46 3.89
CA ASN A 44 -1.69 -20.74 5.09
C ASN A 44 -2.24 -19.42 5.68
N LYS A 45 -3.08 -19.52 6.72
CA LYS A 45 -3.74 -18.35 7.34
C LYS A 45 -2.74 -17.26 7.81
N GLY A 46 -1.51 -17.63 8.13
CA GLY A 46 -0.45 -16.71 8.58
C GLY A 46 0.50 -16.23 7.49
N GLN A 47 0.42 -16.77 6.27
CA GLN A 47 1.28 -16.45 5.12
C GLN A 47 2.78 -16.43 5.46
N TYR A 48 3.27 -17.42 6.21
CA TYR A 48 4.67 -17.47 6.64
C TYR A 48 5.63 -17.56 5.44
N ILE A 49 6.76 -16.89 5.56
CA ILE A 49 7.84 -16.88 4.58
C ILE A 49 8.93 -17.83 5.05
N GLU A 50 9.15 -18.93 4.34
CA GLU A 50 10.25 -19.87 4.61
C GLU A 50 11.58 -19.21 4.19
N LEU A 51 12.55 -19.16 5.10
CA LEU A 51 13.87 -18.59 4.84
C LEU A 51 14.76 -19.56 4.05
N ALA A 52 15.72 -19.02 3.30
CA ALA A 52 16.77 -19.84 2.69
C ALA A 52 17.68 -20.47 3.77
N ASP A 53 18.33 -21.58 3.44
CA ASP A 53 19.28 -22.33 4.29
C ASP A 53 18.70 -22.91 5.60
N ASP A 54 17.44 -23.37 5.62
CA ASP A 54 16.80 -23.99 6.80
C ASP A 54 16.84 -23.12 8.08
N ARG A 55 16.95 -21.80 7.91
CA ARG A 55 17.00 -20.82 9.02
C ARG A 55 15.66 -20.56 9.69
N GLY A 56 14.61 -21.29 9.28
CA GLY A 56 13.27 -21.21 9.82
C GLY A 56 12.32 -20.36 8.98
N TYR A 57 11.45 -19.61 9.65
CA TYR A 57 10.33 -18.90 9.06
C TYR A 57 10.31 -17.43 9.51
N MET A 58 9.76 -16.58 8.65
CA MET A 58 9.51 -15.18 8.90
C MET A 58 8.03 -14.89 8.72
N GLN A 59 7.46 -14.06 9.58
CA GLN A 59 6.11 -13.55 9.43
C GLN A 59 6.14 -12.03 9.48
N ILE A 60 5.41 -11.40 8.57
CA ILE A 60 5.28 -9.95 8.51
C ILE A 60 3.89 -9.60 9.04
N PHE A 61 3.85 -8.72 10.03
CA PHE A 61 2.63 -8.16 10.57
C PHE A 61 2.60 -6.66 10.33
N GLU A 62 1.43 -6.17 9.92
CA GLU A 62 1.11 -4.76 9.99
C GLU A 62 0.54 -4.47 11.37
N ILE A 63 1.14 -3.51 12.07
CA ILE A 63 0.66 -3.03 13.36
C ILE A 63 0.17 -1.59 13.15
N PRO A 64 -1.13 -1.32 13.34
CA PRO A 64 -1.64 0.04 13.32
C PRO A 64 -1.08 0.80 14.53
N GLY A 65 -0.35 1.87 14.26
CA GLY A 65 0.15 2.78 15.29
C GLY A 65 -0.91 3.76 15.74
N LYS A 66 -1.32 3.71 17.00
CA LYS A 66 -1.98 4.84 17.67
C LYS A 66 -0.97 5.47 18.61
N ASP A 67 -0.91 6.80 18.63
CA ASP A 67 -0.02 7.52 19.55
C ASP A 67 -0.41 7.20 21.00
N ILE A 68 0.57 6.78 21.81
CA ILE A 68 0.36 6.48 23.23
C ILE A 68 -0.20 7.70 23.95
N ASP A 69 0.18 8.91 23.51
CA ASP A 69 -0.27 10.15 24.12
C ASP A 69 -1.77 10.43 23.93
N GLY A 70 -2.40 9.78 22.94
CA GLY A 70 -3.84 9.87 22.66
C GLY A 70 -4.71 8.84 23.36
N LEU A 71 -4.15 8.02 24.25
CA LEU A 71 -4.88 7.01 25.04
C LEU A 71 -5.25 7.53 26.44
N GLY A 72 -6.27 6.93 27.06
CA GLY A 72 -6.56 7.16 28.49
C GLY A 72 -5.43 6.62 29.37
N GLU A 73 -5.22 7.18 30.56
CA GLU A 73 -4.05 6.83 31.39
C GLU A 73 -4.00 5.34 31.76
N GLU A 74 -5.15 4.72 32.02
CA GLU A 74 -5.26 3.27 32.26
C GLU A 74 -4.94 2.44 31.00
N GLU A 75 -5.40 2.89 29.83
CA GLU A 75 -5.09 2.25 28.55
C GLU A 75 -3.60 2.34 28.21
N LYS A 76 -2.94 3.45 28.53
CA LYS A 76 -1.49 3.61 28.38
C LYS A 76 -0.74 2.58 29.22
N GLN A 77 -1.09 2.46 30.50
CA GLN A 77 -0.44 1.51 31.41
C GLN A 77 -0.63 0.07 30.93
N ASN A 78 -1.86 -0.31 30.56
CA ASN A 78 -2.14 -1.65 30.03
C ASN A 78 -1.35 -1.94 28.75
N THR A 79 -1.25 -0.96 27.84
CA THR A 79 -0.49 -1.10 26.60
C THR A 79 1.00 -1.30 26.88
N LEU A 80 1.58 -0.54 27.80
CA LEU A 80 2.99 -0.67 28.20
C LEU A 80 3.27 -2.03 28.86
N VAL A 81 2.40 -2.48 29.77
CA VAL A 81 2.55 -3.79 30.43
C VAL A 81 2.45 -4.94 29.44
N ASN A 82 1.50 -4.89 28.51
CA ASN A 82 1.32 -5.90 27.47
C ASN A 82 2.53 -5.96 26.55
N TYR A 83 3.06 -4.81 26.13
CA TYR A 83 4.25 -4.74 25.30
C TYR A 83 5.49 -5.30 26.02
N ASN A 84 5.70 -4.93 27.28
CA ASN A 84 6.81 -5.46 28.08
C ASN A 84 6.69 -6.98 28.29
N THR A 85 5.48 -7.46 28.57
CA THR A 85 5.20 -8.90 28.70
C THR A 85 5.53 -9.64 27.40
N TRP A 86 5.14 -9.07 26.25
CA TRP A 86 5.47 -9.64 24.95
C TRP A 86 6.98 -9.68 24.70
N LEU A 87 7.72 -8.61 25.01
CA LEU A 87 9.19 -8.59 24.89
C LEU A 87 9.88 -9.66 25.74
N VAL A 88 9.35 -9.95 26.93
CA VAL A 88 9.89 -10.99 27.81
C VAL A 88 9.55 -12.40 27.31
N GLN A 89 8.36 -12.60 26.75
CA GLN A 89 7.89 -13.91 26.29
C GLN A 89 8.40 -14.28 24.89
N PHE A 90 8.61 -13.31 24.01
CA PHE A 90 9.04 -13.56 22.64
C PHE A 90 10.55 -13.80 22.57
N GLN A 91 10.95 -15.07 22.46
CA GLN A 91 12.36 -15.48 22.53
C GLN A 91 13.10 -15.48 21.18
N TYR A 92 12.42 -15.14 20.10
CA TYR A 92 13.02 -15.13 18.77
C TYR A 92 13.42 -13.73 18.33
N GLY A 93 14.20 -13.63 17.25
CA GLY A 93 14.53 -12.34 16.66
C GLY A 93 13.27 -11.64 16.15
N PHE A 94 13.20 -10.33 16.32
CA PHE A 94 12.21 -9.48 15.67
C PHE A 94 12.86 -8.18 15.19
N SER A 95 12.27 -7.60 14.14
CA SER A 95 12.64 -6.27 13.65
C SER A 95 11.38 -5.46 13.44
N ILE A 96 11.41 -4.18 13.82
CA ILE A 96 10.31 -3.24 13.59
C ILE A 96 10.79 -2.18 12.62
N TYR A 97 10.05 -1.99 11.53
CA TYR A 97 10.27 -0.91 10.59
C TYR A 97 9.08 0.03 10.60
N THR A 98 9.35 1.32 10.69
CA THR A 98 8.32 2.35 10.60
C THR A 98 8.26 2.86 9.17
N THR A 99 7.11 2.75 8.52
CA THR A 99 6.86 3.49 7.28
C THR A 99 5.90 4.64 7.56
N LYS A 100 6.29 5.82 7.08
CA LYS A 100 5.42 7.00 7.06
C LYS A 100 4.91 7.12 5.64
N LEU A 101 3.75 6.53 5.34
CA LEU A 101 3.01 6.99 4.17
C LEU A 101 2.61 8.44 4.44
N PRO A 102 2.92 9.40 3.56
CA PRO A 102 2.48 10.77 3.78
C PRO A 102 0.98 10.86 3.51
N THR A 103 0.15 10.62 4.53
CA THR A 103 -1.31 10.81 4.46
C THR A 103 -1.65 12.29 4.64
N ASN A 104 -1.03 13.15 3.84
CA ASN A 104 -1.34 14.57 3.82
C ASN A 104 -2.53 14.82 2.89
N THR A 105 -3.75 14.76 3.46
CA THR A 105 -5.00 15.00 2.73
C THR A 105 -5.32 16.49 2.56
N GLN A 106 -4.44 17.41 2.98
CA GLN A 106 -4.68 18.85 2.97
C GLN A 106 -5.08 19.37 1.57
N LYS A 107 -4.37 18.94 0.52
CA LYS A 107 -4.70 19.33 -0.87
C LYS A 107 -6.08 18.83 -1.32
N GLN A 108 -6.47 17.63 -0.86
CA GLN A 108 -7.79 17.05 -1.18
C GLN A 108 -8.89 17.81 -0.43
N ILE A 109 -8.66 18.16 0.84
CA ILE A 109 -9.58 18.97 1.64
C ILE A 109 -9.77 20.36 1.00
N GLU A 110 -8.69 21.04 0.59
CA GLU A 110 -8.75 22.34 -0.07
C GLU A 110 -9.54 22.30 -1.38
N TYR A 111 -9.32 21.26 -2.20
CA TYR A 111 -10.08 21.05 -3.43
C TYR A 111 -11.57 20.82 -3.16
N LEU A 112 -11.92 19.97 -2.19
CA LEU A 112 -13.30 19.69 -1.83
C LEU A 112 -14.01 20.95 -1.28
N GLN A 113 -13.32 21.77 -0.48
CA GLN A 113 -13.83 23.05 0.01
C GLN A 113 -14.11 24.03 -1.14
N LEU A 114 -13.23 24.10 -2.14
CA LEU A 114 -13.44 24.91 -3.34
C LEU A 114 -14.70 24.45 -4.11
N CYS A 115 -14.86 23.15 -4.31
CA CYS A 115 -16.05 22.57 -4.94
C CYS A 115 -17.33 22.86 -4.16
N LEU A 116 -17.28 22.74 -2.83
CA LEU A 116 -18.41 23.05 -1.95
C LEU A 116 -18.79 24.53 -2.04
N TYR A 117 -17.80 25.43 -2.04
CA TYR A 117 -18.04 26.87 -2.22
C TYR A 117 -18.75 27.17 -3.54
N ARG A 118 -18.30 26.57 -4.64
CA ARG A 118 -18.94 26.72 -5.97
C ARG A 118 -20.39 26.25 -5.96
N ASN A 119 -20.65 25.05 -5.45
CA ASN A 119 -22.02 24.51 -5.40
C ASN A 119 -22.95 25.34 -4.49
N LYS A 120 -22.44 25.88 -3.36
CA LYS A 120 -23.21 26.81 -2.51
C LYS A 120 -23.52 28.13 -3.21
N GLN A 121 -22.62 28.64 -4.06
CA GLN A 121 -22.87 29.83 -4.87
C GLN A 121 -23.90 29.56 -5.98
N ASP A 122 -23.80 28.41 -6.65
CA ASP A 122 -24.75 28.03 -7.71
C ASP A 122 -26.16 27.78 -7.14
N LEU A 123 -26.25 27.22 -5.93
CA LEU A 123 -27.53 27.04 -5.22
C LEU A 123 -28.23 28.36 -4.95
N LYS A 124 -27.48 29.42 -4.61
CA LYS A 124 -28.04 30.77 -4.39
C LYS A 124 -28.55 31.41 -5.67
N LYS A 125 -27.91 31.12 -6.80
CA LYS A 125 -28.26 31.71 -8.13
C LYS A 125 -29.37 30.96 -8.86
N THR A 126 -29.63 29.71 -8.46
CA THR A 126 -30.55 28.83 -9.18
C THR A 126 -31.99 29.00 -8.69
N SER A 127 -32.90 29.34 -9.59
CA SER A 127 -34.35 29.40 -9.31
C SER A 127 -35.09 28.09 -9.62
N ASN A 128 -34.48 27.17 -10.36
CA ASN A 128 -35.10 25.90 -10.74
C ASN A 128 -35.13 24.93 -9.54
N PRO A 129 -36.31 24.43 -9.11
CA PRO A 129 -36.45 23.57 -7.94
C PRO A 129 -35.75 22.21 -8.08
N ARG A 130 -35.72 21.63 -9.28
CA ARG A 130 -35.05 20.34 -9.53
C ARG A 130 -33.54 20.47 -9.42
N ILE A 131 -32.98 21.53 -9.99
CA ILE A 131 -31.54 21.81 -9.93
C ILE A 131 -31.14 22.17 -8.49
N LYS A 132 -32.00 22.89 -7.75
CA LYS A 132 -31.80 23.14 -6.32
C LYS A 132 -31.65 21.85 -5.50
N ALA A 133 -32.55 20.88 -5.68
CA ALA A 133 -32.48 19.60 -4.98
C ALA A 133 -31.16 18.85 -5.29
N GLN A 134 -30.77 18.78 -6.56
CA GLN A 134 -29.51 18.14 -6.96
C GLN A 134 -28.26 18.83 -6.38
N LEU A 135 -28.28 20.16 -6.29
CA LEU A 135 -27.20 20.93 -5.67
C LEU A 135 -27.14 20.71 -4.15
N GLN A 136 -28.28 20.58 -3.48
CA GLN A 136 -28.34 20.24 -2.06
C GLN A 136 -27.77 18.85 -1.78
N ASP A 137 -28.14 17.84 -2.58
CA ASP A 137 -27.59 16.49 -2.46
C ASP A 137 -26.07 16.49 -2.65
N LYS A 138 -25.58 17.19 -3.68
CA LYS A 138 -24.13 17.34 -3.92
C LYS A 138 -23.41 18.03 -2.76
N ILE A 139 -24.01 19.05 -2.16
CA ILE A 139 -23.43 19.73 -0.98
C ILE A 139 -23.33 18.77 0.19
N ALA A 140 -24.38 17.99 0.47
CA ALA A 140 -24.37 17.00 1.55
C ALA A 140 -23.27 15.95 1.35
N ILE A 141 -23.10 15.44 0.12
CA ILE A 141 -22.03 14.50 -0.23
C ILE A 141 -20.65 15.14 -0.04
N LEU A 142 -20.45 16.38 -0.49
CA LEU A 142 -19.19 17.10 -0.34
C LEU A 142 -18.85 17.36 1.14
N GLU A 143 -19.84 17.69 1.97
CA GLU A 143 -19.67 17.88 3.41
C GLU A 143 -19.27 16.58 4.11
N SER A 144 -19.91 15.46 3.73
CA SER A 144 -19.53 14.12 4.20
C SER A 144 -18.09 13.78 3.82
N ASN A 145 -17.71 13.98 2.56
CA ASN A 145 -16.37 13.66 2.08
C ASN A 145 -15.29 14.51 2.79
N ILE A 146 -15.54 15.80 3.01
CA ILE A 146 -14.63 16.66 3.78
C ILE A 146 -14.48 16.17 5.22
N GLN A 147 -15.56 15.69 5.85
CA GLN A 147 -15.48 15.11 7.19
C GLN A 147 -14.66 13.82 7.19
N THR A 148 -14.88 12.93 6.23
CA THR A 148 -14.07 11.71 6.07
C THR A 148 -12.60 12.03 5.90
N GLU A 149 -12.23 12.99 5.03
CA GLU A 149 -10.82 13.36 4.83
C GLU A 149 -10.18 14.00 6.08
N LYS A 150 -10.95 14.79 6.83
CA LYS A 150 -10.52 15.33 8.13
C LYS A 150 -10.38 14.23 9.19
N GLN A 151 -11.26 13.24 9.16
CA GLN A 151 -11.21 12.08 10.05
C GLN A 151 -10.01 11.21 9.70
N ILE A 152 -9.75 10.94 8.43
CA ILE A 152 -8.53 10.29 7.93
C ILE A 152 -7.29 11.06 8.39
N GLN A 153 -7.27 12.39 8.26
CA GLN A 153 -6.16 13.20 8.74
C GLN A 153 -5.96 13.13 10.26
N LYS A 154 -7.02 12.89 11.03
CA LYS A 154 -7.01 12.79 12.49
C LYS A 154 -6.78 11.37 13.03
N GLU A 155 -7.21 10.35 12.30
CA GLU A 155 -7.14 8.94 12.71
C GLU A 155 -5.93 8.24 12.10
N ILE A 156 -5.57 8.60 10.87
CA ILE A 156 -4.37 8.10 10.17
C ILE A 156 -3.20 9.04 10.47
N TYR A 157 -2.80 9.14 11.74
CA TYR A 157 -1.49 9.68 12.10
C TYR A 157 -0.39 8.64 11.82
N ASN A 158 -0.04 8.50 10.54
CA ASN A 158 1.31 8.42 9.97
C ASN A 158 2.39 7.55 10.65
N SER A 159 2.10 6.33 11.09
CA SER A 159 3.13 5.30 11.30
C SER A 159 2.52 3.92 11.14
N GLU A 160 2.71 3.32 9.97
CA GLU A 160 2.55 1.88 9.83
C GLU A 160 3.83 1.23 10.38
N PHE A 161 3.65 0.33 11.34
CA PHE A 161 4.74 -0.46 11.88
C PHE A 161 4.69 -1.83 11.22
N LEU A 162 5.74 -2.15 10.47
CA LEU A 162 5.96 -3.48 9.94
C LEU A 162 6.79 -4.26 10.96
N LEU A 163 6.17 -5.25 11.58
CA LEU A 163 6.81 -6.18 12.50
C LEU A 163 7.22 -7.43 11.74
N PHE A 164 8.52 -7.71 11.73
CA PHE A 164 9.10 -8.93 11.19
C PHE A 164 9.39 -9.86 12.36
N LEU A 165 8.71 -11.00 12.41
CA LEU A 165 8.94 -12.05 13.41
C LEU A 165 9.68 -13.21 12.77
N PHE A 166 10.75 -13.64 13.42
CA PHE A 166 11.51 -14.82 13.02
C PHE A 166 11.15 -16.00 13.94
N GLY A 167 11.20 -17.22 13.43
CA GLY A 167 10.90 -18.42 14.21
C GLY A 167 11.55 -19.67 13.62
N ARG A 168 11.86 -20.66 14.45
CA ARG A 168 12.47 -21.93 13.99
C ARG A 168 11.46 -22.91 13.39
N SER A 169 10.19 -22.84 13.79
CA SER A 169 9.12 -23.74 13.34
C SER A 169 7.79 -23.01 13.25
N ILE A 170 6.95 -23.38 12.28
CA ILE A 170 5.53 -22.97 12.26
C ILE A 170 4.79 -23.83 13.28
N LYS A 171 4.10 -23.20 14.23
CA LYS A 171 3.14 -23.86 15.11
C LYS A 171 1.72 -23.57 14.65
#